data_AF-A0A7W1ECM4-F1
#
_entry.id   AF-A0A7W1ECM4-F1
#
_cell.length_a   1.000
_cell.length_b   1.000
_cell.length_c   1.000
_cell.angle_alpha   90.00
_cell.angle_beta   90.00
_cell.angle_gamma   90.00
#
_symmetry.space_group_name_H-M   'P 1'
#
loop_
_entity.id
_entity.type
_entity.pdbx_description
1 polymer ?
#
loop_
_entity_poly.entity_id
_entity_poly.type
_entity_poly.pdbx_seq_one_letter_code
_entity_poly.pdbx_strand_id
1 'polypeptide(L)'
;MKRSIGVLAGALLVFLSLPGAPPAEAQVQVRVGDPARVVYSELHEGLTAGSPAADSILRVMRIRSPRVLWRLGRAAIHGTGDWNTGLVAFTRLATLRSAAIADSARRMLTRLDTAGEFPFPENPGLKPEDVEPSLHAIILERRRATRGDAAVLADILTRVASRNYDHGDAWVLGRLGARASDSLVARLQAADSAEFKVRYLTLLSYSTDPGLIPFLGRVYAQPDSFGIPKKYAVRASDGLLWIGTRAAVQALLDARASALRDKVYDDPSLARGGYDFLANDSSSVISRTGRWLTEWLDALPPAPE
;
A
#
# COMPACT_ATOMS: atom_id res chain seq x y z
N MET A 1 17.56 51.90 -19.77
CA MET A 1 18.59 51.29 -18.88
C MET A 1 17.93 50.15 -18.13
N LYS A 2 18.05 48.88 -18.56
CA LYS A 2 19.04 47.89 -18.08
C LYS A 2 19.33 48.00 -16.57
N ARG A 3 18.79 47.10 -15.75
CA ARG A 3 19.46 45.88 -15.25
C ARG A 3 18.54 44.99 -14.42
N SER A 4 18.78 43.69 -14.57
CA SER A 4 18.14 42.52 -13.97
C SER A 4 18.83 42.07 -12.67
N ILE A 5 18.35 40.93 -12.13
CA ILE A 5 18.86 40.03 -11.06
C ILE A 5 18.25 40.35 -9.68
N GLY A 6 17.65 39.44 -8.93
CA GLY A 6 17.42 38.00 -9.09
C GLY A 6 17.10 37.33 -7.74
N VAL A 7 16.06 36.50 -7.75
CA VAL A 7 15.93 35.16 -7.11
C VAL A 7 16.24 34.98 -5.60
N LEU A 8 15.20 34.59 -4.85
CA LEU A 8 15.06 33.42 -3.93
C LEU A 8 14.13 33.79 -2.75
N ALA A 9 12.83 33.63 -2.95
CA ALA A 9 11.87 33.55 -1.84
C ALA A 9 11.52 32.07 -1.64
N GLY A 10 11.98 31.50 -0.52
CA GLY A 10 11.64 30.15 -0.10
C GLY A 10 10.13 29.99 0.07
N ALA A 11 9.56 29.01 -0.62
CA ALA A 11 8.15 28.68 -0.52
C ALA A 11 7.91 27.86 0.76
N LEU A 12 7.62 28.58 1.84
CA LEU A 12 6.92 28.05 3.01
C LEU A 12 5.43 27.97 2.65
N LEU A 13 4.94 26.81 2.22
CA LEU A 13 3.51 26.62 1.91
C LEU A 13 2.77 26.16 3.17
N VAL A 14 2.23 27.17 3.86
CA VAL A 14 1.20 27.07 4.89
C VAL A 14 -0.09 26.60 4.22
N PHE A 15 -0.64 25.46 4.65
CA PHE A 15 -1.98 25.01 4.28
C PHE A 15 -3.02 25.90 4.98
N LEU A 16 -3.62 26.83 4.24
CA LEU A 16 -4.83 27.55 4.66
C LEU A 16 -6.06 26.76 4.25
N SER A 17 -6.93 26.57 5.24
CA SER A 17 -8.16 25.77 5.22
C SER A 17 -9.27 26.43 4.39
N LEU A 18 -9.93 25.65 3.52
CA LEU A 18 -11.25 25.96 2.94
C LEU A 18 -12.30 25.03 3.58
N PRO A 19 -13.49 25.53 3.96
CA PRO A 19 -14.54 24.72 4.58
C PRO A 19 -15.47 24.12 3.52
N GLY A 20 -15.92 22.87 3.73
CA GLY A 20 -17.09 22.33 3.00
C GLY A 20 -16.83 21.14 2.07
N ALA A 21 -16.26 20.06 2.62
CA ALA A 21 -16.52 18.69 2.18
C ALA A 21 -16.38 17.81 3.42
N PRO A 22 -17.21 16.77 3.63
CA PRO A 22 -16.98 15.85 4.75
C PRO A 22 -15.55 15.31 4.63
N PRO A 23 -14.81 15.14 5.74
CA PRO A 23 -13.48 14.59 5.67
C PRO A 23 -13.61 13.17 5.12
N ALA A 24 -13.28 13.01 3.84
CA ALA A 24 -12.74 11.74 3.40
C ALA A 24 -11.46 11.60 4.20
N GLU A 25 -11.53 10.87 5.32
CA GLU A 25 -10.41 10.52 6.16
C GLU A 25 -9.35 9.90 5.25
N ALA A 26 -8.37 10.72 4.86
CA ALA A 26 -7.20 10.28 4.15
C ALA A 26 -6.36 9.52 5.17
N GLN A 27 -6.70 8.26 5.36
CA GLN A 27 -5.96 7.32 6.20
C GLN A 27 -4.62 7.08 5.50
N VAL A 28 -3.60 7.83 5.89
CA VAL A 28 -2.22 7.60 5.47
C VAL A 28 -1.70 6.42 6.28
N GLN A 29 -1.91 5.21 5.78
CA GLN A 29 -1.49 3.98 6.43
C GLN A 29 -0.30 3.38 5.69
N VAL A 30 0.77 3.04 6.43
CA VAL A 30 1.99 2.42 5.89
C VAL A 30 1.61 1.20 5.09
N ARG A 31 1.81 1.27 3.78
CA ARG A 31 1.74 0.09 2.94
C ARG A 31 3.01 -0.72 3.16
N VAL A 32 2.83 -1.78 3.93
CA VAL A 32 3.83 -2.62 4.57
C VAL A 32 4.73 -3.39 3.57
N GLY A 33 6.01 -3.02 3.47
CA GLY A 33 6.96 -3.49 2.45
C GLY A 33 7.40 -4.97 2.53
N ASP A 34 7.45 -5.62 1.37
CA ASP A 34 8.13 -6.91 1.14
C ASP A 34 9.61 -6.65 0.78
N PRO A 35 10.60 -7.19 1.49
CA PRO A 35 12.02 -6.93 1.23
C PRO A 35 12.58 -7.74 0.04
N ALA A 36 11.83 -8.73 -0.49
CA ALA A 36 12.20 -9.46 -1.70
C ALA A 36 11.68 -8.78 -2.98
N ARG A 37 10.98 -7.65 -2.83
CA ARG A 37 10.41 -6.84 -3.90
C ARG A 37 10.82 -5.39 -3.66
N VAL A 38 10.69 -4.55 -4.67
CA VAL A 38 11.19 -3.17 -4.60
C VAL A 38 10.56 -2.48 -3.39
N VAL A 39 11.42 -1.86 -2.60
CA VAL A 39 11.10 -1.22 -1.32
C VAL A 39 9.95 -0.25 -1.52
N TYR A 40 8.83 -0.55 -0.86
CA TYR A 40 7.60 0.20 -0.97
C TYR A 40 7.21 0.75 0.41
N SER A 41 7.03 2.05 0.50
CA SER A 41 6.42 2.73 1.65
C SER A 41 5.82 4.06 1.17
N GLU A 42 4.54 4.29 1.44
CA GLU A 42 3.89 5.59 1.19
C GLU A 42 4.29 6.67 2.20
N LEU A 43 4.97 6.29 3.28
CA LEU A 43 5.33 7.21 4.36
C LEU A 43 6.75 7.75 4.26
N HIS A 44 7.53 7.40 3.25
CA HIS A 44 8.96 7.75 3.25
C HIS A 44 9.35 8.42 1.94
N GLU A 45 9.11 9.74 1.89
CA GLU A 45 10.07 10.62 1.22
C GLU A 45 11.46 10.28 1.81
N GLY A 46 12.31 9.60 1.05
CA GLY A 46 13.69 9.30 1.48
C GLY A 46 14.09 7.84 1.60
N LEU A 47 13.29 6.85 1.17
CA LEU A 47 13.77 5.47 0.95
C LEU A 47 14.60 5.32 -0.33
N THR A 48 15.51 6.26 -0.56
CA THR A 48 16.50 6.17 -1.62
C THR A 48 17.56 5.14 -1.23
N ALA A 49 18.01 4.31 -2.19
CA ALA A 49 19.12 3.39 -1.93
C ALA A 49 20.36 4.16 -1.43
N GLY A 50 20.94 3.71 -0.32
CA GLY A 50 22.07 4.39 0.34
C GLY A 50 21.68 5.54 1.27
N SER A 51 20.38 5.80 1.49
CA SER A 51 19.95 6.76 2.51
C SER A 51 19.96 6.11 3.92
N PRO A 52 20.21 6.90 4.98
CA PRO A 52 20.11 6.41 6.36
C PRO A 52 18.73 5.80 6.71
N ALA A 53 17.66 6.32 6.10
CA ALA A 53 16.31 5.79 6.28
C ALA A 53 16.16 4.39 5.63
N ALA A 54 16.67 4.22 4.41
CA ALA A 54 16.67 2.92 3.73
C ALA A 54 17.50 1.87 4.47
N ASP A 55 18.67 2.25 4.97
CA ASP A 55 19.51 1.37 5.78
C ASP A 55 18.85 0.95 7.08
N SER A 56 18.07 1.85 7.69
CA SER A 56 17.31 1.56 8.92
C SER A 56 16.18 0.56 8.66
N ILE A 57 15.41 0.70 7.58
CA ILE A 57 14.43 -0.31 7.17
C ILE A 57 15.10 -1.65 6.90
N LEU A 58 16.16 -1.67 6.07
CA LEU A 58 16.86 -2.90 5.71
C LEU A 58 17.40 -3.62 6.95
N ARG A 59 17.87 -2.86 7.95
CA ARG A 59 18.31 -3.40 9.24
C ARG A 59 17.17 -4.11 9.95
N VAL A 60 16.00 -3.47 10.10
CA VAL A 60 14.82 -4.08 10.75
C VAL A 60 14.38 -5.34 10.00
N MET A 61 14.32 -5.29 8.67
CA MET A 61 13.90 -6.43 7.85
C MET A 61 14.86 -7.63 7.92
N ARG A 62 16.15 -7.39 8.22
CA ARG A 62 17.14 -8.45 8.44
C ARG A 62 17.04 -9.10 9.82
N ILE A 63 16.37 -8.47 10.79
CA ILE A 63 16.18 -9.06 12.12
C ILE A 63 15.36 -10.36 11.99
N ARG A 64 15.89 -11.43 12.57
CA ARG A 64 15.23 -12.75 12.61
C ARG A 64 14.60 -13.07 13.96
N SER A 65 14.98 -12.35 15.02
CA SER A 65 14.46 -12.57 16.37
C SER A 65 13.07 -11.95 16.52
N PRO A 66 12.00 -12.75 16.71
CA PRO A 66 10.66 -12.21 16.89
C PRO A 66 10.55 -11.37 18.17
N ARG A 67 11.31 -11.71 19.21
CA ARG A 67 11.31 -10.96 20.49
C ARG A 67 11.86 -9.55 20.31
N VAL A 68 12.91 -9.38 19.50
CA VAL A 68 13.51 -8.06 19.23
C VAL A 68 12.54 -7.20 18.43
N LEU A 69 11.95 -7.75 17.36
CA LEU A 69 10.97 -7.03 16.55
C LEU A 69 9.72 -6.64 17.34
N TRP A 70 9.22 -7.53 18.20
CA TRP A 70 8.08 -7.24 19.07
C TRP A 70 8.39 -6.10 20.03
N ARG A 71 9.62 -6.04 20.56
CA ARG A 71 10.07 -4.94 21.42
C ARG A 71 10.08 -3.60 20.67
N LEU A 72 10.54 -3.58 19.41
CA LEU A 72 10.52 -2.38 18.57
C LEU A 72 9.08 -1.88 18.36
N GLY A 73 8.16 -2.77 17.96
CA GLY A 73 6.75 -2.43 17.79
C GLY A 73 6.10 -1.93 19.08
N ARG A 74 6.40 -2.57 20.22
CA ARG A 74 5.90 -2.14 21.53
C ARG A 74 6.44 -0.78 21.96
N ALA A 75 7.72 -0.50 21.73
CA ALA A 75 8.31 0.80 22.04
C ALA A 75 7.63 1.92 21.24
N ALA A 76 7.35 1.67 19.96
CA ALA A 76 6.63 2.60 19.08
C ALA A 76 5.19 2.86 19.56
N ILE A 77 4.45 1.80 19.93
CA ILE A 77 3.10 1.95 20.51
C ILE A 77 3.12 2.81 21.77
N HIS A 78 4.15 2.65 22.60
CA HIS A 78 4.31 3.38 23.85
C HIS A 78 4.94 4.78 23.70
N GLY A 79 5.12 5.27 22.47
CA GLY A 79 5.71 6.60 22.23
C GLY A 79 7.20 6.73 22.57
N THR A 80 7.88 5.62 22.90
CA THR A 80 9.31 5.60 23.25
C THR A 80 10.21 5.21 22.07
N GLY A 81 9.61 4.89 20.92
CA GLY A 81 10.31 4.54 19.69
C GLY A 81 9.68 5.17 18.45
N ASP A 82 10.41 5.14 17.34
CA ASP A 82 9.94 5.62 16.04
C ASP A 82 8.79 4.76 15.50
N TRP A 83 7.69 5.42 15.10
CA TRP A 83 6.47 4.76 14.64
C TRP A 83 6.69 3.96 13.35
N ASN A 84 7.45 4.50 12.41
CA ASN A 84 7.77 3.86 11.13
C ASN A 84 8.55 2.56 11.35
N THR A 85 9.56 2.60 12.21
CA THR A 85 10.32 1.43 12.65
C THR A 85 9.42 0.38 13.29
N GLY A 86 8.45 0.80 14.11
CA GLY A 86 7.46 -0.09 14.72
C GLY A 86 6.60 -0.83 13.68
N LEU A 87 6.08 -0.11 12.67
CA LEU A 87 5.27 -0.69 11.60
C LEU A 87 6.07 -1.67 10.73
N VAL A 88 7.31 -1.33 10.37
CA VAL A 88 8.24 -2.24 9.68
C VAL A 88 8.56 -3.46 10.55
N ALA A 89 8.63 -3.31 11.87
CA ALA A 89 8.83 -4.44 12.76
C ALA A 89 7.63 -5.39 12.79
N PHE A 90 6.39 -4.87 12.85
CA PHE A 90 5.18 -5.70 12.80
C PHE A 90 5.01 -6.43 11.46
N THR A 91 5.30 -5.73 10.37
CA THR A 91 5.44 -6.32 9.03
C THR A 91 6.34 -7.55 9.07
N ARG A 92 7.55 -7.36 9.59
CA ARG A 92 8.55 -8.41 9.60
C ARG A 92 8.10 -9.56 10.47
N LEU A 93 7.47 -9.28 11.62
CA LEU A 93 6.89 -10.30 12.49
C LEU A 93 5.85 -11.17 11.78
N ALA A 94 4.98 -10.58 10.96
CA ALA A 94 3.98 -11.33 10.20
C ALA A 94 4.67 -12.38 9.31
N THR A 95 5.73 -11.99 8.62
CA THR A 95 6.50 -12.92 7.76
C THR A 95 7.25 -14.02 8.53
N LEU A 96 7.56 -13.82 9.82
CA LEU A 96 8.23 -14.82 10.66
C LEU A 96 7.27 -15.90 11.19
N ARG A 97 5.96 -15.67 11.14
CA ARG A 97 4.91 -16.67 11.46
C ARG A 97 5.08 -17.34 12.83
N SER A 98 5.62 -16.60 13.80
CA SER A 98 5.88 -17.09 15.16
C SER A 98 4.58 -17.28 15.94
N ALA A 99 4.38 -18.48 16.52
CA ALA A 99 3.21 -18.80 17.33
C ALA A 99 3.08 -17.87 18.56
N ALA A 100 4.16 -17.71 19.33
CA ALA A 100 4.17 -16.88 20.53
C ALA A 100 3.87 -15.39 20.23
N ILE A 101 4.29 -14.90 19.06
CA ILE A 101 3.98 -13.52 18.64
C ILE A 101 2.53 -13.41 18.17
N ALA A 102 2.00 -14.40 17.45
CA ALA A 102 0.58 -14.42 17.09
C ALA A 102 -0.33 -14.46 18.32
N ASP A 103 0.05 -15.18 19.39
CA ASP A 103 -0.68 -15.17 20.66
C ASP A 103 -0.59 -13.80 21.35
N SER A 104 0.57 -13.13 21.26
CA SER A 104 0.75 -11.78 21.81
C SER A 104 -0.06 -10.74 21.03
N ALA A 105 -0.11 -10.85 19.70
CA ALA A 105 -0.94 -10.01 18.85
C ALA A 105 -2.44 -10.19 19.17
N ARG A 106 -2.91 -11.44 19.34
CA ARG A 106 -4.29 -11.72 19.77
C ARG A 106 -4.63 -11.07 21.11
N ARG A 107 -3.77 -11.24 22.13
CA ARG A 107 -3.98 -10.59 23.44
C ARG A 107 -4.00 -9.06 23.33
N MET A 108 -3.19 -8.50 22.43
CA MET A 108 -3.16 -7.07 22.21
C MET A 108 -4.44 -6.57 21.53
N LEU A 109 -4.92 -7.24 20.49
CA LEU A 109 -6.22 -6.93 19.86
C LEU A 109 -7.36 -6.99 20.88
N THR A 110 -7.46 -8.08 21.65
CA THR A 110 -8.48 -8.17 22.72
C THR A 110 -8.37 -7.03 23.73
N ARG A 111 -7.15 -6.60 24.06
CA ARG A 111 -6.94 -5.42 24.91
C ARG A 111 -7.44 -4.14 24.24
N LEU A 112 -7.22 -3.94 22.95
CA LEU A 112 -7.70 -2.75 22.22
C LEU A 112 -9.23 -2.73 22.16
N ASP A 113 -9.87 -3.88 21.88
CA ASP A 113 -11.34 -4.01 21.84
C ASP A 113 -12.00 -3.67 23.18
N THR A 114 -11.32 -3.98 24.29
CA THR A 114 -11.82 -3.74 25.66
C THR A 114 -11.31 -2.45 26.29
N ALA A 115 -10.34 -1.80 25.65
CA ALA A 115 -9.82 -0.54 26.13
C ALA A 115 -10.87 0.54 25.84
N GLY A 116 -11.23 1.31 26.86
CA GLY A 116 -12.14 2.44 26.70
C GLY A 116 -11.51 3.57 25.87
N GLU A 117 -11.86 4.81 26.19
CA GLU A 117 -11.53 5.99 25.38
C GLU A 117 -10.03 6.25 25.14
N PHE A 118 -9.13 5.65 25.93
CA PHE A 118 -7.68 5.86 25.85
C PHE A 118 -6.88 4.54 25.85
N PRO A 119 -6.83 3.83 24.70
CA PRO A 119 -6.13 2.54 24.59
C PRO A 119 -4.60 2.65 24.72
N PHE A 120 -4.04 3.84 24.44
CA PHE A 120 -2.61 4.14 24.47
C PHE A 120 -2.31 5.35 25.35
N PRO A 121 -2.31 5.21 26.69
CA PRO A 121 -2.11 6.35 27.60
C PRO A 121 -0.74 7.01 27.45
N GLU A 122 0.28 6.25 27.04
CA GLU A 122 1.65 6.73 26.82
C GLU A 122 1.84 7.34 25.41
N ASN A 123 0.85 7.20 24.52
CA ASN A 123 0.87 7.74 23.17
C ASN A 123 -0.54 8.19 22.75
N PRO A 124 -1.04 9.31 23.29
CA PRO A 124 -2.45 9.72 23.13
C PRO A 124 -2.84 10.09 21.69
N GLY A 125 -1.86 10.28 20.79
CA GLY A 125 -2.11 10.51 19.37
C GLY A 125 -2.32 9.23 18.56
N LEU A 126 -2.01 8.06 19.13
CA LEU A 126 -2.19 6.77 18.48
C LEU A 126 -3.61 6.28 18.66
N LYS A 127 -4.21 5.73 17.62
CA LYS A 127 -5.55 5.15 17.65
C LYS A 127 -5.51 3.64 17.38
N PRO A 128 -6.52 2.86 17.81
CA PRO A 128 -6.54 1.42 17.58
C PRO A 128 -6.36 1.05 16.10
N GLU A 129 -7.02 1.78 15.21
CA GLU A 129 -6.96 1.59 13.76
C GLU A 129 -5.55 1.73 13.16
N ASP A 130 -4.61 2.38 13.86
CA ASP A 130 -3.22 2.51 13.43
C ASP A 130 -2.41 1.21 13.67
N VAL A 131 -2.83 0.39 14.64
CA VAL A 131 -2.10 -0.79 15.12
C VAL A 131 -2.78 -2.08 14.69
N GLU A 132 -4.12 -2.12 14.74
CA GLU A 132 -4.94 -3.31 14.53
C GLU A 132 -4.60 -4.07 13.24
N PRO A 133 -4.48 -3.42 12.05
CA PRO A 133 -4.23 -4.15 10.81
C PRO A 133 -2.89 -4.90 10.83
N SER A 134 -1.87 -4.31 11.46
CA SER A 134 -0.55 -4.94 11.60
C SER A 134 -0.58 -6.16 12.53
N LEU A 135 -1.35 -6.09 13.63
CA LEU A 135 -1.54 -7.21 14.54
C LEU A 135 -2.37 -8.32 13.90
N HIS A 136 -3.41 -7.95 13.15
CA HIS A 136 -4.25 -8.89 12.42
C HIS A 136 -3.45 -9.64 11.34
N ALA A 137 -2.60 -8.95 10.58
CA ALA A 137 -1.71 -9.56 9.59
C ALA A 137 -0.77 -10.63 10.20
N ILE A 138 -0.23 -10.40 11.41
CA ILE A 138 0.59 -11.38 12.13
C ILE A 138 -0.20 -12.67 12.40
N ILE A 139 -1.47 -12.54 12.81
CA ILE A 139 -2.35 -13.66 13.13
C ILE A 139 -2.71 -14.42 11.85
N LEU A 140 -3.04 -13.70 10.77
CA LEU A 140 -3.40 -14.27 9.48
C LEU A 140 -2.21 -15.01 8.84
N GLU A 141 -0.99 -14.47 8.86
CA GLU A 141 0.20 -15.18 8.35
C GLU A 141 0.54 -16.41 9.20
N ARG A 142 0.31 -16.37 10.53
CA ARG A 142 0.41 -17.58 11.35
C ARG A 142 -0.65 -18.62 10.95
N ARG A 143 -1.90 -18.20 10.72
CA ARG A 143 -2.99 -19.08 10.26
C ARG A 143 -2.68 -19.67 8.89
N ARG A 144 -2.08 -18.89 7.99
CA ARG A 144 -1.59 -19.35 6.69
C ARG A 144 -0.58 -20.48 6.85
N ALA A 145 0.36 -20.33 7.78
CA ALA A 145 1.37 -21.36 8.08
C ALA A 145 0.81 -22.67 8.65
N THR A 146 -0.37 -22.64 9.30
CA THR A 146 -0.93 -23.81 10.00
C THR A 146 -2.16 -24.41 9.34
N ARG A 147 -2.95 -23.61 8.62
CA ARG A 147 -4.20 -24.02 7.95
C ARG A 147 -4.13 -23.91 6.43
N GLY A 148 -3.06 -23.33 5.89
CA GLY A 148 -2.82 -23.17 4.46
C GLY A 148 -3.54 -21.97 3.83
N ASP A 149 -3.07 -21.60 2.64
CA ASP A 149 -3.50 -20.41 1.89
C ASP A 149 -4.99 -20.47 1.53
N ALA A 150 -5.53 -21.64 1.19
CA ALA A 150 -6.94 -21.81 0.81
C ALA A 150 -7.91 -21.48 1.96
N ALA A 151 -7.57 -21.87 3.19
CA ALA A 151 -8.40 -21.61 4.36
C ALA A 151 -8.41 -20.13 4.76
N VAL A 152 -7.28 -19.43 4.56
CA VAL A 152 -7.18 -17.98 4.79
C VAL A 152 -7.90 -17.22 3.68
N LEU A 153 -7.73 -17.62 2.42
CA LEU A 153 -8.44 -17.03 1.28
C LEU A 153 -9.96 -17.10 1.48
N ALA A 154 -10.49 -18.29 1.80
CA ALA A 154 -11.92 -18.47 2.01
C ALA A 154 -12.45 -17.57 3.13
N ASP A 155 -11.71 -17.45 4.24
CA ASP A 155 -12.07 -16.63 5.39
C ASP A 155 -12.07 -15.12 5.09
N ILE A 156 -11.09 -14.62 4.34
CA ILE A 156 -11.06 -13.20 3.95
C ILE A 156 -12.21 -12.91 2.98
N LEU A 157 -12.45 -13.78 2.00
CA LEU A 157 -13.46 -13.57 0.97
C LEU A 157 -14.90 -13.47 1.52
N THR A 158 -15.22 -14.13 2.64
CA THR A 158 -16.54 -14.01 3.27
C THR A 158 -16.79 -12.61 3.87
N ARG A 159 -15.73 -11.89 4.23
CA ARG A 159 -15.80 -10.54 4.83
C ARG A 159 -15.80 -9.41 3.81
N VAL A 160 -15.34 -9.67 2.58
CA VAL A 160 -15.24 -8.65 1.53
C VAL A 160 -16.58 -8.03 1.22
N ALA A 161 -17.65 -8.81 1.15
CA ALA A 161 -18.99 -8.32 0.81
C ALA A 161 -19.56 -7.36 1.86
N SER A 162 -19.32 -7.61 3.15
CA SER A 162 -19.79 -6.78 4.26
C SER A 162 -18.85 -5.62 4.61
N ARG A 163 -17.71 -5.48 3.91
CA ARG A 163 -16.64 -4.54 4.24
C ARG A 163 -16.00 -4.76 5.63
N ASN A 164 -16.17 -5.94 6.22
CA ASN A 164 -15.57 -6.27 7.51
C ASN A 164 -14.13 -6.78 7.33
N TYR A 165 -13.32 -6.06 6.57
CA TYR A 165 -11.92 -6.39 6.35
C TYR A 165 -11.08 -5.13 6.49
N ASP A 166 -9.84 -5.31 6.93
CA ASP A 166 -8.90 -4.21 7.15
C ASP A 166 -7.70 -4.29 6.18
N HIS A 167 -6.71 -3.43 6.41
CA HIS A 167 -5.48 -3.40 5.62
C HIS A 167 -4.60 -4.65 5.83
N GLY A 168 -4.68 -5.30 7.00
CA GLY A 168 -4.01 -6.56 7.28
C GLY A 168 -4.60 -7.71 6.47
N ASP A 169 -5.92 -7.76 6.32
CA ASP A 169 -6.61 -8.67 5.40
C ASP A 169 -6.13 -8.48 3.96
N ALA A 170 -6.16 -7.23 3.47
CA ALA A 170 -5.76 -6.90 2.11
C ALA A 170 -4.28 -7.25 1.85
N TRP A 171 -3.40 -6.94 2.81
CA TRP A 171 -1.98 -7.25 2.72
C TRP A 171 -1.73 -8.76 2.67
N VAL A 172 -2.36 -9.56 3.55
CA VAL A 172 -2.19 -11.02 3.51
C VAL A 172 -2.77 -11.62 2.24
N LEU A 173 -3.97 -11.18 1.85
CA LEU A 173 -4.65 -11.64 0.62
C LEU A 173 -3.76 -11.48 -0.61
N GLY A 174 -3.10 -10.33 -0.75
CA GLY A 174 -2.19 -10.05 -1.85
C GLY A 174 -0.94 -10.94 -1.91
N ARG A 175 -0.63 -11.67 -0.83
CA ARG A 175 0.52 -12.59 -0.73
C ARG A 175 0.16 -14.07 -0.86
N LEU A 176 -1.11 -14.38 -1.11
CA LEU A 176 -1.59 -15.75 -1.31
C LEU A 176 -1.35 -16.26 -2.75
N GLY A 177 -0.82 -15.42 -3.64
CA GLY A 177 -0.42 -15.80 -5.00
C GLY A 177 -1.59 -15.96 -5.98
N ALA A 178 -1.32 -16.63 -7.10
CA ALA A 178 -2.21 -16.70 -8.27
C ALA A 178 -3.65 -17.11 -7.94
N ARG A 179 -3.86 -18.11 -7.08
CA ARG A 179 -5.21 -18.56 -6.71
C ARG A 179 -6.06 -17.45 -6.08
N ALA A 180 -5.46 -16.57 -5.28
CA ALA A 180 -6.17 -15.43 -4.71
C ALA A 180 -6.43 -14.33 -5.74
N SER A 181 -5.43 -14.04 -6.58
CA SER A 181 -5.56 -13.12 -7.72
C SER A 181 -6.70 -13.54 -8.65
N ASP A 182 -6.72 -14.79 -9.11
CA ASP A 182 -7.74 -15.33 -10.01
C ASP A 182 -9.13 -15.25 -9.39
N SER A 183 -9.23 -15.58 -8.10
CA SER A 183 -10.47 -15.52 -7.34
C SER A 183 -11.03 -14.09 -7.23
N LEU A 184 -10.16 -13.09 -7.11
CA LEU A 184 -10.53 -11.67 -7.09
C LEU A 184 -10.87 -11.15 -8.48
N VAL A 185 -10.12 -11.52 -9.52
CA VAL A 185 -10.41 -11.16 -10.92
C VAL A 185 -11.79 -11.69 -11.33
N ALA A 186 -12.07 -12.97 -11.05
CA ALA A 186 -13.36 -13.57 -11.36
C ALA A 186 -14.52 -12.83 -10.67
N ARG A 187 -14.34 -12.42 -9.40
CA ARG A 187 -15.34 -11.65 -8.66
C ARG A 187 -15.52 -10.22 -9.17
N LEU A 188 -14.43 -9.56 -9.56
CA LEU A 188 -14.48 -8.24 -10.20
C LEU A 188 -15.26 -8.30 -11.51
N GLN A 189 -14.99 -9.31 -12.33
CA GLN A 189 -15.68 -9.51 -13.61
C GLN A 189 -17.16 -9.84 -13.42
N ALA A 190 -17.50 -10.66 -12.43
CA ALA A 190 -18.88 -11.05 -12.13
C ALA A 190 -19.67 -10.00 -11.34
N ALA A 191 -19.01 -8.99 -10.76
CA ALA A 191 -19.67 -7.95 -9.98
C ALA A 191 -20.63 -7.11 -10.83
N ASP A 192 -21.83 -6.90 -10.30
CA ASP A 192 -22.93 -6.17 -10.92
C ASP A 192 -22.90 -4.65 -10.66
N SER A 193 -22.12 -4.21 -9.68
CA SER A 193 -22.02 -2.79 -9.30
C SER A 193 -20.59 -2.25 -9.39
N ALA A 194 -20.49 -0.96 -9.71
CA ALA A 194 -19.23 -0.23 -9.68
C ALA A 194 -18.57 -0.28 -8.30
N GLU A 195 -19.37 -0.30 -7.23
CA GLU A 195 -18.88 -0.40 -5.86
C GLU A 195 -18.11 -1.70 -5.63
N PHE A 196 -18.69 -2.85 -6.01
CA PHE A 196 -18.01 -4.14 -5.87
C PHE A 196 -16.79 -4.23 -6.78
N LYS A 197 -16.87 -3.74 -8.01
CA LYS A 197 -15.73 -3.69 -8.94
C LYS A 197 -14.56 -2.91 -8.36
N VAL A 198 -14.81 -1.72 -7.83
CA VAL A 198 -13.79 -0.88 -7.17
C VAL A 198 -13.22 -1.57 -5.92
N ARG A 199 -14.06 -2.27 -5.16
CA ARG A 199 -13.63 -3.02 -3.98
C ARG A 199 -12.67 -4.15 -4.33
N TYR A 200 -13.02 -4.98 -5.31
CA TYR A 200 -12.13 -6.05 -5.76
C TYR A 200 -10.86 -5.51 -6.41
N LEU A 201 -10.94 -4.42 -7.18
CA LEU A 201 -9.75 -3.76 -7.72
C LEU A 201 -8.84 -3.22 -6.61
N THR A 202 -9.42 -2.68 -5.55
CA THR A 202 -8.68 -2.22 -4.36
C THR A 202 -7.94 -3.38 -3.68
N LEU A 203 -8.55 -4.56 -3.59
CA LEU A 203 -7.86 -5.74 -3.05
C LEU A 203 -6.76 -6.24 -3.99
N LEU A 204 -7.00 -6.20 -5.31
CA LEU A 204 -6.01 -6.57 -6.33
C LEU A 204 -4.79 -5.64 -6.31
N SER A 205 -4.92 -4.38 -5.87
CA SER A 205 -3.78 -3.46 -5.76
C SER A 205 -2.76 -3.87 -4.69
N TYR A 206 -3.08 -4.84 -3.82
CA TYR A 206 -2.15 -5.45 -2.87
C TYR A 206 -1.51 -6.73 -3.41
N SER A 207 -1.89 -7.19 -4.61
CA SER A 207 -1.42 -8.47 -5.11
C SER A 207 0.03 -8.43 -5.53
N THR A 208 0.79 -9.39 -5.02
CA THR A 208 2.20 -9.63 -5.36
C THR A 208 2.34 -10.58 -6.55
N ASP A 209 1.26 -10.99 -7.20
CA ASP A 209 1.29 -11.96 -8.28
C ASP A 209 1.62 -11.31 -9.65
N PRO A 210 2.76 -11.63 -10.30
CA PRO A 210 3.09 -11.12 -11.62
C PRO A 210 2.08 -11.53 -12.72
N GLY A 211 1.31 -12.60 -12.52
CA GLY A 211 0.26 -13.03 -13.45
C GLY A 211 -0.83 -11.97 -13.68
N LEU A 212 -0.99 -11.02 -12.76
CA LEU A 212 -1.96 -9.93 -12.88
C LEU A 212 -1.52 -8.77 -13.77
N ILE A 213 -0.24 -8.68 -14.13
CA ILE A 213 0.30 -7.53 -14.89
C ILE A 213 -0.54 -7.22 -16.14
N PRO A 214 -0.87 -8.20 -17.02
CA PRO A 214 -1.66 -7.91 -18.22
C PRO A 214 -3.08 -7.44 -17.90
N PHE A 215 -3.69 -7.97 -16.84
CA PHE A 215 -5.03 -7.59 -16.42
C PHE A 215 -5.06 -6.15 -15.89
N LEU A 216 -4.15 -5.81 -14.96
CA LEU A 216 -4.07 -4.47 -14.38
C LEU A 216 -3.74 -3.40 -15.42
N GLY A 217 -2.84 -3.70 -16.37
CA GLY A 217 -2.54 -2.81 -17.49
C GLY A 217 -3.78 -2.47 -18.33
N ARG A 218 -4.62 -3.48 -18.65
CA ARG A 218 -5.87 -3.24 -19.38
C ARG A 218 -6.89 -2.44 -18.57
N VAL A 219 -7.04 -2.75 -17.28
CA VAL A 219 -7.95 -2.00 -16.39
C VAL A 219 -7.52 -0.54 -16.29
N TYR A 220 -6.22 -0.27 -16.20
CA TYR A 220 -5.71 1.11 -16.18
C TYR A 220 -5.88 1.82 -17.53
N ALA A 221 -5.64 1.13 -18.64
CA ALA A 221 -5.80 1.75 -19.96
C ALA A 221 -7.26 2.04 -20.30
N GLN A 222 -8.20 1.17 -19.89
CA GLN A 222 -9.60 1.22 -20.31
C GLN A 222 -10.53 0.83 -19.15
N PRO A 223 -10.62 1.63 -18.07
CA PRO A 223 -11.36 1.27 -16.87
C PRO A 223 -12.87 1.10 -17.12
N ASP A 224 -13.43 1.86 -18.07
CA ASP A 224 -14.85 1.80 -18.43
C ASP A 224 -15.25 0.42 -19.01
N SER A 225 -14.35 -0.25 -19.75
CA SER A 225 -14.57 -1.61 -20.27
C SER A 225 -14.72 -2.67 -19.18
N PHE A 226 -14.31 -2.34 -17.96
CA PHE A 226 -14.49 -3.19 -16.78
C PHE A 226 -15.62 -2.70 -15.87
N GLY A 227 -16.31 -1.61 -16.22
CA GLY A 227 -17.32 -0.96 -15.38
C GLY A 227 -16.72 -0.24 -14.17
N ILE A 228 -15.46 0.18 -14.25
CA ILE A 228 -14.74 0.88 -13.18
C ILE A 228 -14.74 2.38 -13.49
N PRO A 229 -15.24 3.25 -12.59
CA PRO A 229 -15.14 4.69 -12.81
C PRO A 229 -13.68 5.13 -12.90
N LYS A 230 -13.35 5.96 -13.89
CA LYS A 230 -11.98 6.44 -14.21
C LYS A 230 -11.18 6.89 -12.99
N LYS A 231 -11.79 7.62 -12.06
CA LYS A 231 -11.16 8.10 -10.81
C LYS A 231 -10.58 6.99 -9.92
N TYR A 232 -11.02 5.74 -10.09
CA TYR A 232 -10.55 4.57 -9.34
C TYR A 232 -9.54 3.71 -10.12
N ALA A 233 -9.26 4.02 -11.38
CA ALA A 233 -8.29 3.29 -12.19
C ALA A 233 -6.86 3.38 -11.62
N VAL A 234 -6.58 4.39 -10.78
CA VAL A 234 -5.34 4.52 -9.99
C VAL A 234 -5.03 3.29 -9.14
N ARG A 235 -6.04 2.49 -8.76
CA ARG A 235 -5.81 1.23 -8.04
C ARG A 235 -5.09 0.19 -8.90
N ALA A 236 -5.28 0.23 -10.21
CA ALA A 236 -4.59 -0.64 -11.14
C ALA A 236 -3.12 -0.24 -11.32
N SER A 237 -2.82 1.07 -11.41
CA SER A 237 -1.43 1.55 -11.41
C SER A 237 -0.76 1.24 -10.08
N ASP A 238 -1.43 1.47 -8.94
CA ASP A 238 -0.94 1.07 -7.63
C ASP A 238 -0.59 -0.42 -7.56
N GLY A 239 -1.43 -1.30 -8.13
CA GLY A 239 -1.15 -2.74 -8.22
C GLY A 239 0.08 -3.07 -9.07
N LEU A 240 0.24 -2.43 -10.23
CA LEU A 240 1.44 -2.61 -11.07
C LEU A 240 2.71 -2.15 -10.34
N LEU A 241 2.65 -0.99 -9.67
CA LEU A 241 3.74 -0.47 -8.85
C LEU A 241 4.06 -1.39 -7.66
N TRP A 242 3.04 -2.03 -7.08
CA TRP A 242 3.19 -2.96 -5.96
C TRP A 242 3.79 -4.31 -6.37
N ILE A 243 3.44 -4.84 -7.55
CA ILE A 243 4.10 -6.02 -8.13
C ILE A 243 5.60 -5.70 -8.30
N GLY A 244 5.92 -4.49 -8.75
CA GLY A 244 7.26 -3.91 -8.64
C GLY A 244 8.33 -4.60 -9.50
N THR A 245 7.93 -5.34 -10.54
CA THR A 245 8.85 -5.95 -11.51
C THR A 245 9.07 -5.02 -12.70
N ARG A 246 10.16 -5.21 -13.44
CA ARG A 246 10.42 -4.47 -14.70
C ARG A 246 9.24 -4.58 -15.67
N ALA A 247 8.66 -5.77 -15.79
CA ALA A 247 7.48 -6.02 -16.64
C ALA A 247 6.24 -5.24 -16.17
N ALA A 248 6.02 -5.11 -14.85
CA ALA A 248 4.89 -4.36 -14.32
C ALA A 248 5.04 -2.85 -14.57
N VAL A 249 6.25 -2.31 -14.39
CA VAL A 249 6.57 -0.91 -14.67
C VAL A 249 6.45 -0.60 -16.16
N GLN A 250 6.95 -1.49 -17.02
CA GLN A 250 6.77 -1.36 -18.46
C GLN A 250 5.28 -1.37 -18.85
N ALA A 251 4.50 -2.31 -18.31
CA ALA A 251 3.07 -2.38 -18.58
C ALA A 251 2.32 -1.12 -18.13
N LEU A 252 2.74 -0.47 -17.02
CA LEU A 252 2.18 0.81 -16.60
C LEU A 252 2.49 1.92 -17.61
N LEU A 253 3.73 2.00 -18.11
CA LEU A 253 4.12 2.98 -19.14
C LEU A 253 3.34 2.77 -20.44
N ASP A 254 3.19 1.53 -20.88
CA ASP A 254 2.44 1.18 -22.09
C ASP A 254 0.95 1.50 -21.94
N ALA A 255 0.36 1.16 -20.79
CA ALA A 255 -1.03 1.45 -20.48
C ALA A 255 -1.28 2.97 -20.39
N ARG A 256 -0.35 3.73 -19.81
CA ARG A 256 -0.37 5.20 -19.80
C ARG A 256 -0.31 5.79 -21.20
N ALA A 257 0.59 5.28 -22.04
CA ALA A 257 0.69 5.73 -23.43
C ALA A 257 -0.61 5.45 -24.20
N SER A 258 -1.26 4.31 -23.97
CA SER A 258 -2.58 4.02 -24.56
C SER A 258 -3.65 4.96 -24.05
N ALA A 259 -3.79 5.11 -22.73
CA ALA A 259 -4.79 5.98 -22.12
C ALA A 259 -4.65 7.44 -22.58
N LEU A 260 -3.41 7.91 -22.80
CA LEU A 260 -3.14 9.24 -23.34
C LEU A 260 -3.57 9.36 -24.81
N ARG A 261 -3.21 8.40 -25.66
CA ARG A 261 -3.63 8.38 -27.08
C ARG A 261 -5.16 8.36 -27.20
N ASP A 262 -5.81 7.58 -26.34
CA ASP A 262 -7.25 7.35 -26.34
C ASP A 262 -8.02 8.42 -25.53
N LYS A 263 -7.31 9.42 -24.96
CA LYS A 263 -7.88 10.50 -24.13
C LYS A 263 -8.78 10.01 -22.99
N VAL A 264 -8.46 8.85 -22.43
CA VAL A 264 -9.28 8.18 -21.41
C VAL A 264 -9.47 9.07 -20.18
N TYR A 265 -8.42 9.79 -19.77
CA TYR A 265 -8.40 10.67 -18.61
C TYR A 265 -8.44 12.16 -18.97
N ASP A 266 -8.87 12.53 -20.18
CA ASP A 266 -9.05 13.92 -20.62
C ASP A 266 -10.33 14.52 -19.99
N ASP A 267 -10.36 14.57 -18.66
CA ASP A 267 -11.44 15.10 -17.85
C ASP A 267 -10.83 15.90 -16.68
N PRO A 268 -11.00 17.24 -16.66
CA PRO A 268 -10.47 18.09 -15.59
C PRO A 268 -10.95 17.72 -14.19
N SER A 269 -12.11 17.06 -14.05
CA SER A 269 -12.61 16.60 -12.75
C SER A 269 -11.77 15.47 -12.14
N LEU A 270 -10.92 14.83 -12.94
CA LEU A 270 -9.98 13.81 -12.49
C LEU A 270 -8.65 14.39 -12.00
N ALA A 271 -8.41 15.68 -12.20
CA ALA A 271 -7.22 16.36 -11.69
C ALA A 271 -7.20 16.40 -10.16
N ARG A 272 -6.02 16.24 -9.56
CA ARG A 272 -5.83 16.31 -8.10
C ARG A 272 -4.63 17.18 -7.76
N GLY A 273 -4.83 18.18 -6.89
CA GLY A 273 -3.75 19.04 -6.42
C GLY A 273 -3.06 19.86 -7.54
N GLY A 274 -3.78 20.18 -8.62
CA GLY A 274 -3.24 20.91 -9.78
C GLY A 274 -2.50 20.04 -10.81
N TYR A 275 -2.44 18.73 -10.61
CA TYR A 275 -1.84 17.77 -11.53
C TYR A 275 -2.90 16.97 -12.28
N ASP A 276 -2.61 16.60 -13.53
CA ASP A 276 -3.45 15.68 -14.29
C ASP A 276 -3.47 14.27 -13.65
N PHE A 277 -4.44 13.44 -14.05
CA PHE A 277 -4.61 12.10 -13.47
C PHE A 277 -3.35 11.21 -13.66
N LEU A 278 -2.67 11.33 -14.80
CA LEU A 278 -1.52 10.52 -15.18
C LEU A 278 -0.24 10.90 -14.41
N ALA A 279 -0.17 12.15 -13.94
CA ALA A 279 0.92 12.66 -13.11
C ALA A 279 0.91 12.03 -11.72
N ASN A 280 -0.23 11.51 -11.23
CA ASN A 280 -0.32 10.88 -9.92
C ASN A 280 0.60 9.65 -9.78
N ASP A 281 0.73 8.84 -10.84
CA ASP A 281 1.61 7.66 -10.81
C ASP A 281 3.08 8.07 -10.83
N SER A 282 3.40 9.15 -11.57
CA SER A 282 4.77 9.69 -11.62
C SER A 282 5.15 10.32 -10.28
N SER A 283 4.25 11.09 -9.67
CA SER A 283 4.41 11.64 -8.32
C SER A 283 4.62 10.52 -7.30
N SER A 284 3.77 9.49 -7.36
CA SER A 284 3.90 8.30 -6.52
C SER A 284 5.29 7.67 -6.65
N VAL A 285 5.81 7.48 -7.87
CA VAL A 285 7.12 6.87 -8.09
C VAL A 285 8.27 7.77 -7.61
N ILE A 286 8.18 9.08 -7.85
CA ILE A 286 9.20 10.04 -7.38
C ILE A 286 9.23 10.08 -5.86
N SER A 287 8.08 10.22 -5.20
CA SER A 287 8.00 10.19 -3.73
C SER A 287 8.55 8.87 -3.16
N ARG A 288 8.31 7.74 -3.86
CA ARG A 288 8.70 6.40 -3.40
C ARG A 288 10.17 6.05 -3.67
N THR A 289 10.77 6.56 -4.74
CA THR A 289 12.09 6.11 -5.23
C THR A 289 13.12 7.24 -5.38
N GLY A 290 12.69 8.50 -5.35
CA GLY A 290 13.48 9.65 -5.74
C GLY A 290 13.80 9.71 -7.25
N ARG A 291 13.16 8.86 -8.07
CA ARG A 291 13.43 8.72 -9.50
C ARG A 291 12.16 8.91 -10.32
N TRP A 292 12.34 9.31 -11.57
CA TRP A 292 11.26 9.28 -12.54
C TRP A 292 10.88 7.83 -12.88
N LEU A 293 9.63 7.60 -13.29
CA LEU A 293 9.13 6.26 -13.63
C LEU A 293 9.98 5.56 -14.71
N THR A 294 10.49 6.31 -15.69
CA THR A 294 11.40 5.80 -16.73
C THR A 294 12.77 5.44 -16.18
N GLU A 295 13.34 6.26 -15.31
CA GLU A 295 14.63 5.98 -14.65
C GLU A 295 14.54 4.78 -13.70
N TRP A 296 13.37 4.58 -13.09
CA TRP A 296 13.14 3.43 -12.24
C TRP A 296 13.08 2.14 -13.06
N LEU A 297 12.42 2.14 -14.22
CA LEU A 297 12.42 0.98 -15.14
C LEU A 297 13.84 0.52 -15.46
N ASP A 298 14.75 1.46 -15.76
CA ASP A 298 16.14 1.14 -16.11
C ASP A 298 16.94 0.56 -14.95
N ALA A 299 16.58 0.94 -13.72
CA ALA A 299 17.23 0.44 -12.50
C ALA A 299 16.75 -0.96 -12.07
N LEU A 300 15.63 -1.44 -12.61
CA LEU A 300 15.07 -2.74 -12.24
C LEU A 300 15.81 -3.89 -12.92
N PRO A 301 16.09 -4.99 -12.19
CA PRO A 301 16.74 -6.16 -12.77
C PRO A 301 15.90 -6.71 -13.94
N PRO A 302 16.55 -7.26 -14.97
CA PRO A 302 15.84 -7.96 -16.04
C PRO A 302 15.05 -9.13 -15.44
N ALA A 303 14.00 -9.55 -16.15
CA ALA A 303 13.23 -10.73 -15.74
C ALA A 303 14.18 -11.95 -15.68
N PRO A 304 14.07 -12.82 -14.66
CA PRO A 304 14.77 -14.10 -14.70
C PRO A 304 14.30 -14.89 -15.93
N GLU A 305 15.25 -15.40 -16.70
CA GLU A 305 15.00 -16.29 -17.84
C GLU A 305 14.33 -17.61 -17.42
#